data_AF-A0A143XJS7-F1
#
_entry.id   AF-A0A143XJS7-F1
#
_cell.length_a   1.000
_cell.length_b   1.000
_cell.length_c   1.000
_cell.angle_alpha   90.00
_cell.angle_beta   90.00
_cell.angle_gamma   90.00
#
_symmetry.space_group_name_H-M   'P 1'
#
loop_
_entity.id
_entity.type
_entity.pdbx_description
1 polymer ?
#
loop_
_entity_poly.entity_id
_entity_poly.type
_entity_poly.pdbx_seq_one_letter_code
_entity_poly.pdbx_strand_id
1 'polypeptide(L)'
;MKTKKITSFLFTFTMALLLLFTTVPTQAAKEKTQTPEQAYEQFLSEKIGQNKYFQIVNIGHKNAPVLIIGKGQKEVVNGKTCFRDCKVYAFSDGQIKKMKAFRDYGGRLISLKEKNGKYYLCNGGSDYSSLYTIKKGKVITHEYFNCHSAKGADRTDWSVFKKEGKIIKNLGYLKASKYEKRRDSYKTIESAINFIQNTAANRNSITK
;
A
#
# COMPACT_ATOMS: atom_id res chain seq x y z
N MET A 1 -46.43 64.96 5.48
CA MET A 1 -45.09 64.48 5.07
C MET A 1 -44.14 64.70 6.25
N LYS A 2 -43.85 63.69 7.07
CA LYS A 2 -42.67 62.79 7.03
C LYS A 2 -41.32 63.52 7.23
N THR A 3 -40.73 63.38 8.42
CA THR A 3 -39.30 63.07 8.74
C THR A 3 -39.14 63.03 10.27
N LYS A 4 -39.30 61.86 10.92
CA LYS A 4 -38.26 60.92 11.41
C LYS A 4 -37.11 61.56 12.24
N LYS A 5 -37.28 61.57 13.58
CA LYS A 5 -36.56 60.81 14.64
C LYS A 5 -35.05 60.47 14.48
N ILE A 6 -34.34 60.60 15.63
CA ILE A 6 -33.16 59.80 16.12
C ILE A 6 -31.80 60.29 15.56
N THR A 7 -30.71 60.55 16.27
CA THR A 7 -30.16 60.09 17.58
C THR A 7 -29.04 61.04 18.02
N SER A 8 -29.04 61.44 19.29
CA SER A 8 -27.86 61.90 20.02
C SER A 8 -27.39 60.75 20.90
N PHE A 9 -26.30 60.06 20.55
CA PHE A 9 -25.55 59.18 21.46
C PHE A 9 -24.23 58.80 20.77
N LEU A 10 -23.21 59.64 20.90
CA LEU A 10 -21.89 59.42 20.30
C LEU A 10 -20.81 59.88 21.28
N PHE A 11 -20.79 59.33 22.49
CA PHE A 11 -19.66 59.50 23.41
C PHE A 11 -19.74 58.42 24.49
N THR A 12 -19.19 57.23 24.21
CA THR A 12 -18.66 56.23 25.18
C THR A 12 -18.53 54.84 24.50
N PHE A 13 -17.77 54.71 23.42
CA PHE A 13 -17.43 53.36 22.92
C PHE A 13 -16.11 53.29 22.14
N THR A 14 -15.05 53.91 22.64
CA THR A 14 -13.71 53.83 22.01
C THR A 14 -12.62 53.25 22.92
N MET A 15 -12.93 52.88 24.16
CA MET A 15 -11.91 52.42 25.13
C MET A 15 -12.21 51.03 25.71
N ALA A 16 -12.70 50.10 24.89
CA ALA A 16 -12.81 48.68 25.25
C ALA A 16 -12.32 47.71 24.15
N LEU A 17 -11.89 48.23 22.98
CA LEU A 17 -11.51 47.39 21.84
C LEU A 17 -9.99 47.22 21.65
N LEU A 18 -9.17 47.72 22.59
CA LEU A 18 -7.71 47.70 22.51
C LEU A 18 -7.04 46.61 23.36
N LEU A 19 -7.81 45.73 24.03
CA LEU A 19 -7.27 44.64 24.87
C LEU A 19 -7.48 43.23 24.30
N LEU A 20 -8.00 43.09 23.06
CA LEU A 20 -8.24 41.78 22.44
C LEU A 20 -7.23 41.37 21.35
N PHE A 21 -6.16 42.14 21.17
CA PHE A 21 -5.08 41.81 20.23
C PHE A 21 -3.77 41.51 20.95
N THR A 22 -3.81 40.66 21.99
CA THR A 22 -2.64 39.82 22.27
C THR A 22 -2.67 38.71 21.24
N THR A 23 -1.97 38.91 20.12
CA THR A 23 -1.63 37.81 19.22
C THR A 23 -0.74 36.86 20.01
N VAL A 24 -1.34 35.88 20.70
CA VAL A 24 -0.64 34.66 21.06
C VAL A 24 -0.05 34.17 19.74
N PRO A 25 1.27 34.00 19.61
CA PRO A 25 1.80 33.42 18.40
C PRO A 25 1.11 32.07 18.29
N THR A 26 0.22 31.93 17.31
CA THR A 26 -0.31 30.64 16.93
C THR A 26 0.91 29.95 16.36
N GLN A 27 1.63 29.27 17.24
CA GLN A 27 2.75 28.44 16.89
C GLN A 27 2.15 27.47 15.90
N ALA A 28 2.38 27.72 14.60
CA ALA A 28 1.98 26.81 13.54
C ALA A 28 2.46 25.46 14.04
N ALA A 29 1.52 24.59 14.39
CA ALA A 29 1.84 23.30 14.93
C ALA A 29 2.81 22.72 13.90
N LYS A 30 4.08 22.54 14.27
CA LYS A 30 4.99 21.73 13.47
C LYS A 30 4.21 20.43 13.31
N GLU A 31 3.65 20.18 12.13
CA GLU A 31 3.08 18.88 11.81
C GLU A 31 4.17 17.90 12.22
N LYS A 32 3.95 17.15 13.31
CA LYS A 32 4.83 16.04 13.66
C LYS A 32 4.76 15.15 12.44
N THR A 33 5.77 15.23 11.58
CA THR A 33 5.86 14.43 10.37
C THR A 33 6.14 13.01 10.86
N GLN A 34 5.08 12.30 11.19
CA GLN A 34 5.11 10.91 11.62
C GLN A 34 5.71 10.09 10.48
N THR A 35 6.69 9.23 10.80
CA THR A 35 7.21 8.32 9.78
C THR A 35 6.15 7.27 9.43
N PRO A 36 6.18 6.67 8.22
CA PRO A 36 5.27 5.58 7.89
C PRO A 36 5.25 4.45 8.92
N GLU A 37 6.42 4.06 9.45
CA GLU A 37 6.59 3.01 10.43
C GLU A 37 5.89 3.36 11.75
N GLN A 38 6.08 4.59 12.23
CA GLN A 38 5.38 5.10 13.42
C GLN A 38 3.86 5.13 13.22
N ALA A 39 3.39 5.53 12.03
CA ALA A 39 1.98 5.51 11.70
C ALA A 39 1.42 4.08 11.71
N TYR A 40 2.15 3.12 11.12
CA TYR A 40 1.74 1.72 11.12
C TYR A 40 1.72 1.11 12.51
N GLU A 41 2.71 1.42 13.35
CA GLU A 41 2.75 0.96 14.74
C GLU A 41 1.49 1.41 15.51
N GLN A 42 1.14 2.69 15.39
CA GLN A 42 -0.08 3.25 15.99
C GLN A 42 -1.34 2.62 15.41
N PHE A 43 -1.42 2.44 14.09
CA PHE A 43 -2.58 1.80 13.46
C PHE A 43 -2.75 0.34 13.89
N LEU A 44 -1.65 -0.40 14.02
CA LEU A 44 -1.65 -1.78 14.50
C LEU A 44 -2.08 -1.88 15.97
N SER A 45 -1.74 -0.90 16.82
CA SER A 45 -2.11 -0.90 18.23
C SER A 45 -3.58 -0.50 18.45
N GLU A 46 -4.07 0.48 17.70
CA GLU A 46 -5.40 1.06 17.93
C GLU A 46 -6.52 0.38 17.12
N LYS A 47 -6.22 -0.10 15.91
CA LYS A 47 -7.26 -0.51 14.94
C LYS A 47 -7.24 -1.99 14.58
N ILE A 48 -6.14 -2.69 14.88
CA ILE A 48 -5.95 -4.08 14.48
C ILE A 48 -5.88 -4.98 15.71
N GLY A 49 -6.70 -6.04 15.75
CA GLY A 49 -6.72 -6.97 16.87
C GLY A 49 -5.41 -7.75 17.04
N GLN A 50 -5.08 -8.15 18.27
CA GLN A 50 -3.84 -8.85 18.60
C GLN A 50 -3.76 -10.29 18.04
N ASN A 51 -4.90 -10.86 17.67
CA ASN A 51 -5.00 -12.15 16.99
C ASN A 51 -4.72 -12.06 15.47
N LYS A 52 -4.54 -10.85 14.94
CA LYS A 52 -4.16 -10.64 13.54
C LYS A 52 -2.65 -10.73 13.37
N TYR A 53 -2.25 -10.91 12.12
CA TYR A 53 -0.86 -11.01 11.74
C TYR A 53 -0.57 -9.96 10.66
N PHE A 54 0.65 -9.47 10.66
CA PHE A 54 1.07 -8.43 9.75
C PHE A 54 2.52 -8.60 9.32
N GLN A 55 2.91 -7.83 8.30
CA GLN A 55 4.30 -7.59 7.96
C GLN A 55 4.41 -6.21 7.28
N ILE A 56 5.53 -5.54 7.45
CA ILE A 56 5.89 -4.34 6.68
C ILE A 56 6.96 -4.73 5.68
N VAL A 57 6.72 -4.39 4.42
CA VAL A 57 7.69 -4.62 3.35
C VAL A 57 7.92 -3.35 2.57
N ASN A 58 9.12 -3.20 2.05
CA ASN A 58 9.48 -2.06 1.24
C ASN A 58 9.26 -2.39 -0.24
N ILE A 59 8.34 -1.67 -0.89
CA ILE A 59 8.00 -1.85 -2.30
C ILE A 59 7.99 -0.54 -3.07
N GLY A 60 7.97 -0.62 -4.39
CA GLY A 60 7.91 0.58 -5.22
C GLY A 60 9.26 1.19 -5.53
N HIS A 61 9.18 2.40 -6.07
CA HIS A 61 10.35 3.24 -6.27
C HIS A 61 10.69 3.95 -4.96
N LYS A 62 11.97 3.95 -4.58
CA LYS A 62 12.49 4.43 -3.28
C LYS A 62 12.15 3.54 -2.08
N ASN A 63 11.79 2.27 -2.29
CA ASN A 63 11.59 1.29 -1.22
C ASN A 63 10.60 1.77 -0.14
N ALA A 64 9.44 2.28 -0.58
CA ALA A 64 8.43 2.80 0.34
C ALA A 64 7.87 1.66 1.22
N PRO A 65 7.79 1.87 2.55
CA PRO A 65 7.24 0.88 3.47
C PRO A 65 5.73 0.73 3.26
N VAL A 66 5.28 -0.52 3.30
CA VAL A 66 3.88 -0.91 3.08
C VAL A 66 3.49 -1.95 4.09
N LEU A 67 2.40 -1.71 4.80
CA LEU A 67 1.83 -2.64 5.76
C LEU A 67 0.91 -3.64 5.06
N ILE A 68 1.16 -4.92 5.29
CA ILE A 68 0.34 -6.03 4.83
C ILE A 68 -0.26 -6.72 6.04
N ILE A 69 -1.56 -6.92 6.02
CA ILE A 69 -2.29 -7.59 7.10
C ILE A 69 -2.88 -8.89 6.56
N GLY A 70 -2.56 -9.97 7.26
CA GLY A 70 -3.07 -11.31 7.00
C GLY A 70 -4.59 -11.36 7.12
N LYS A 71 -5.25 -11.89 6.09
CA LYS A 71 -6.70 -12.16 6.05
C LYS A 71 -6.91 -13.62 5.61
N GLY A 72 -8.15 -14.10 5.67
CA GLY A 72 -8.47 -15.46 5.21
C GLY A 72 -7.91 -16.56 6.11
N GLN A 73 -7.77 -17.75 5.54
CA GLN A 73 -7.30 -18.93 6.27
C GLN A 73 -5.80 -18.80 6.58
N LYS A 74 -5.44 -19.03 7.85
CA LYS A 74 -4.06 -19.16 8.28
C LYS A 74 -3.51 -20.47 7.75
N GLU A 75 -2.41 -20.40 7.00
CA GLU A 75 -1.70 -21.56 6.48
C GLU A 75 -0.26 -21.57 7.03
N VAL A 76 0.33 -22.76 7.14
CA VAL A 76 1.75 -22.92 7.48
C VAL A 76 2.42 -23.58 6.30
N VAL A 77 3.36 -22.88 5.68
CA VAL A 77 4.14 -23.39 4.55
C VAL A 77 5.61 -23.21 4.86
N ASN A 78 6.37 -24.30 4.84
CA ASN A 78 7.80 -24.32 5.21
C ASN A 78 8.07 -23.65 6.57
N GLY A 79 7.21 -23.93 7.57
CA GLY A 79 7.31 -23.36 8.92
C GLY A 79 6.93 -21.88 9.04
N LYS A 80 6.52 -21.20 7.96
CA LYS A 80 6.11 -19.80 7.97
C LYS A 80 4.59 -19.66 7.94
N THR A 81 4.08 -18.70 8.70
CA THR A 81 2.65 -18.34 8.67
C THR A 81 2.33 -17.55 7.41
N CYS A 82 1.33 -17.99 6.66
CA CYS A 82 0.90 -17.42 5.40
C CYS A 82 -0.62 -17.16 5.39
N PHE A 83 -1.03 -16.20 4.56
CA PHE A 83 -2.42 -15.75 4.47
C PHE A 83 -2.81 -15.49 3.01
N ARG A 84 -4.07 -15.82 2.69
CA ARG A 84 -4.74 -15.48 1.44
C ARG A 84 -5.47 -14.14 1.56
N ASP A 85 -5.80 -13.49 0.43
CA ASP A 85 -6.61 -12.25 0.43
C ASP A 85 -6.12 -11.12 1.36
N CYS A 86 -4.80 -11.00 1.53
CA CYS A 86 -4.18 -9.99 2.41
C CYS A 86 -4.62 -8.56 2.07
N LYS A 87 -4.80 -7.73 3.10
CA LYS A 87 -5.05 -6.30 2.94
C LYS A 87 -3.73 -5.54 2.94
N VAL A 88 -3.58 -4.62 2.00
CA VAL A 88 -2.36 -3.80 1.84
C VAL A 88 -2.70 -2.34 2.17
N TYR A 89 -1.82 -1.68 2.92
CA TYR A 89 -1.97 -0.29 3.36
C TYR A 89 -0.68 0.48 3.11
N ALA A 90 -0.78 1.67 2.51
CA ALA A 90 0.37 2.56 2.30
C ALA A 90 0.18 3.87 3.06
N PHE A 91 1.28 4.44 3.55
CA PHE A 91 1.29 5.78 4.11
C PHE A 91 1.53 6.80 2.99
N SER A 92 0.63 7.76 2.83
CA SER A 92 0.74 8.84 1.85
C SER A 92 -0.04 10.04 2.33
N ASP A 93 0.54 11.23 2.16
CA ASP A 93 -0.09 12.51 2.53
C ASP A 93 -0.47 12.55 4.03
N GLY A 94 0.44 12.08 4.89
CA GLY A 94 0.26 12.05 6.34
C GLY A 94 -0.74 10.99 6.85
N GLN A 95 -1.28 10.14 5.98
CA GLN A 95 -2.36 9.21 6.35
C GLN A 95 -2.13 7.79 5.85
N ILE A 96 -2.63 6.82 6.60
CA ILE A 96 -2.70 5.43 6.18
C ILE A 96 -3.89 5.24 5.26
N LYS A 97 -3.59 4.86 4.03
CA LYS A 97 -4.59 4.58 2.99
C LYS A 97 -4.64 3.09 2.76
N LYS A 98 -5.84 2.51 2.87
CA LYS A 98 -6.08 1.14 2.41
C LYS A 98 -5.97 1.11 0.89
N MET A 99 -5.13 0.22 0.40
CA MET A 99 -4.85 0.13 -1.02
C MET A 99 -5.85 -0.79 -1.74
N LYS A 100 -5.88 -0.72 -3.07
CA LYS A 100 -6.70 -1.64 -3.89
C LYS A 100 -6.32 -3.09 -3.53
N ALA A 101 -7.32 -3.96 -3.45
CA ALA A 101 -7.13 -5.36 -3.10
C ALA A 101 -6.03 -5.98 -3.98
N PHE A 102 -5.05 -6.58 -3.32
CA PHE A 102 -4.04 -7.38 -3.97
C PHE A 102 -4.71 -8.67 -4.45
N ARG A 103 -4.72 -8.89 -5.76
CA ARG A 103 -5.37 -10.06 -6.35
C ARG A 103 -4.61 -11.31 -5.91
N ASP A 104 -5.29 -12.15 -5.14
CA ASP A 104 -4.89 -13.51 -4.83
C ASP A 104 -5.21 -14.39 -6.04
N TYR A 105 -4.23 -15.16 -6.50
CA TYR A 105 -4.41 -16.17 -7.54
C TYR A 105 -4.43 -17.59 -6.99
N GLY A 106 -5.00 -17.78 -5.80
CA GLY A 106 -5.39 -19.08 -5.27
C GLY A 106 -4.22 -19.92 -4.79
N GLY A 107 -4.03 -19.98 -3.47
CA GLY A 107 -3.16 -20.97 -2.82
C GLY A 107 -1.68 -20.80 -3.06
N ARG A 108 -1.25 -19.63 -3.52
CA ARG A 108 0.18 -19.30 -3.67
C ARG A 108 0.64 -18.37 -2.56
N LEU A 109 1.90 -18.55 -2.18
CA LEU A 109 2.55 -17.68 -1.22
C LEU A 109 2.72 -16.28 -1.79
N ILE A 110 2.58 -15.28 -0.91
CA ILE A 110 2.96 -13.92 -1.24
C ILE A 110 4.48 -13.83 -1.10
N SER A 111 5.14 -13.44 -2.18
CA SER A 111 6.58 -13.31 -2.30
C SER A 111 6.99 -11.86 -2.53
N LEU A 112 8.24 -11.54 -2.21
CA LEU A 112 8.87 -10.28 -2.57
C LEU A 112 9.77 -10.49 -3.79
N LYS A 113 9.51 -9.71 -4.84
CA LYS A 113 10.27 -9.75 -6.11
C LYS A 113 10.98 -8.44 -6.34
N GLU A 114 12.12 -8.49 -7.01
CA GLU A 114 12.87 -7.32 -7.46
C GLU A 114 12.94 -7.28 -8.99
N LYS A 115 12.86 -6.08 -9.55
CA LYS A 115 13.16 -5.81 -10.96
C LYS A 115 13.62 -4.38 -11.14
N ASN A 116 14.83 -4.22 -11.70
CA ASN A 116 15.44 -2.92 -12.00
C ASN A 116 15.48 -1.99 -10.78
N GLY A 117 15.91 -2.51 -9.64
CA GLY A 117 16.05 -1.76 -8.37
C GLY A 117 14.71 -1.39 -7.73
N LYS A 118 13.61 -2.05 -8.10
CA LYS A 118 12.27 -1.83 -7.55
C LYS A 118 11.72 -3.13 -7.01
N TYR A 119 11.01 -3.05 -5.89
CA TYR A 119 10.42 -4.21 -5.26
C TYR A 119 8.90 -4.28 -5.49
N TYR A 120 8.42 -5.52 -5.55
CA TYR A 120 7.06 -5.86 -5.88
C TYR A 120 6.57 -6.96 -4.94
N LEU A 121 5.37 -6.78 -4.41
CA LEU A 121 4.60 -7.90 -3.87
C LEU A 121 4.13 -8.77 -5.01
N CYS A 122 4.33 -10.07 -4.91
CA CYS A 122 4.00 -11.01 -5.96
C CYS A 122 3.19 -12.18 -5.42
N ASN A 123 2.09 -12.51 -6.08
CA ASN A 123 1.31 -13.71 -5.84
C ASN A 123 1.10 -14.39 -7.20
N GLY A 124 1.53 -15.63 -7.31
CA GLY A 124 1.64 -16.29 -8.61
C GLY A 124 2.91 -17.11 -8.76
N GLY A 125 3.07 -17.63 -9.96
CA GLY A 125 4.17 -18.50 -10.37
C GLY A 125 4.59 -18.16 -11.79
N SER A 126 5.24 -19.11 -12.45
CA SER A 126 5.78 -18.94 -13.80
C SER A 126 4.72 -18.69 -14.87
N ASP A 127 3.51 -19.21 -14.67
CA ASP A 127 2.46 -19.22 -15.71
C ASP A 127 1.53 -18.02 -15.58
N TYR A 128 1.34 -17.55 -14.35
CA TYR A 128 0.56 -16.36 -14.06
C TYR A 128 1.03 -15.74 -12.76
N SER A 129 1.15 -14.42 -12.72
CA SER A 129 1.44 -13.68 -11.50
C SER A 129 0.83 -12.30 -11.48
N SER A 130 0.41 -11.87 -10.29
CA SER A 130 0.07 -10.49 -9.95
C SER A 130 1.26 -9.90 -9.24
N LEU A 131 1.77 -8.79 -9.75
CA LEU A 131 2.81 -7.99 -9.13
C LEU A 131 2.23 -6.64 -8.73
N TYR A 132 2.56 -6.20 -7.53
CA TYR A 132 1.98 -5.03 -6.91
C TYR A 132 3.09 -4.14 -6.39
N THR A 133 3.02 -2.86 -6.77
CA THR A 133 4.04 -1.88 -6.43
C THR A 133 3.39 -0.53 -6.16
N ILE A 134 4.12 0.38 -5.54
CA ILE A 134 3.62 1.72 -5.22
C ILE A 134 4.47 2.77 -5.91
N LYS A 135 3.80 3.77 -6.49
CA LYS A 135 4.44 4.93 -7.10
C LYS A 135 3.65 6.18 -6.75
N LYS A 136 4.29 7.14 -6.08
CA LYS A 136 3.68 8.42 -5.66
C LYS A 136 2.34 8.21 -4.92
N GLY A 137 2.33 7.36 -3.90
CA GLY A 137 1.12 7.05 -3.11
C GLY A 137 0.03 6.26 -3.85
N LYS A 138 0.27 5.85 -5.10
CA LYS A 138 -0.68 5.08 -5.91
C LYS A 138 -0.19 3.66 -6.15
N VAL A 139 -1.14 2.73 -6.10
CA VAL A 139 -0.95 1.34 -6.48
C VAL A 139 -0.78 1.23 -7.97
N ILE A 140 0.25 0.49 -8.39
CA ILE A 140 0.40 0.04 -9.77
C ILE A 140 0.42 -1.48 -9.75
N THR A 141 -0.55 -2.09 -10.44
CA THR A 141 -0.57 -3.54 -10.64
C THR A 141 0.02 -3.90 -11.99
N HIS A 142 0.81 -4.97 -12.00
CA HIS A 142 1.23 -5.63 -13.22
C HIS A 142 0.74 -7.07 -13.14
N GLU A 143 0.13 -7.57 -14.20
CA GLU A 143 -0.23 -8.98 -14.28
C GLU A 143 0.55 -9.57 -15.44
N TYR A 144 1.06 -10.77 -15.20
CA TYR A 144 1.67 -11.60 -16.22
C TYR A 144 0.81 -12.84 -16.37
N PHE A 145 0.50 -13.19 -17.61
CA PHE A 145 -0.12 -14.45 -17.96
C PHE A 145 0.67 -15.06 -19.11
N ASN A 146 0.85 -16.37 -19.07
CA ASN A 146 1.65 -17.12 -20.00
C ASN A 146 0.97 -18.43 -20.37
N CYS A 147 1.05 -18.79 -21.66
CA CYS A 147 0.34 -19.92 -22.23
C CYS A 147 1.17 -21.19 -22.38
N HIS A 148 2.32 -21.32 -21.70
CA HIS A 148 3.27 -22.41 -21.98
C HIS A 148 2.70 -23.83 -21.72
N SER A 149 1.56 -23.95 -21.05
CA SER A 149 1.01 -25.21 -20.54
C SER A 149 -0.29 -25.69 -21.22
N ALA A 150 -0.79 -25.04 -22.27
CA ALA A 150 -2.02 -25.46 -22.95
C ALA A 150 -1.79 -25.87 -24.40
N LYS A 151 -1.79 -27.19 -24.67
CA LYS A 151 -1.98 -27.74 -26.02
C LYS A 151 -3.49 -27.72 -26.31
N GLY A 152 -3.95 -26.92 -27.26
CA GLY A 152 -5.36 -26.78 -27.63
C GLY A 152 -5.73 -25.36 -28.11
N ALA A 153 -6.96 -25.19 -28.62
CA ALA A 153 -7.40 -24.00 -29.37
C ALA A 153 -7.54 -22.70 -28.56
N ASP A 154 -7.48 -22.72 -27.22
CA ASP A 154 -7.94 -21.57 -26.41
C ASP A 154 -6.89 -20.78 -25.64
N ARG A 155 -5.58 -21.02 -25.83
CA ARG A 155 -4.55 -20.26 -25.08
C ARG A 155 -3.28 -19.92 -25.85
N THR A 156 -3.10 -20.31 -27.10
CA THR A 156 -1.81 -20.21 -27.83
C THR A 156 -1.31 -18.79 -28.09
N ASP A 157 -2.15 -17.76 -27.93
CA ASP A 157 -1.83 -16.41 -28.40
C ASP A 157 -1.65 -15.37 -27.29
N TRP A 158 -1.74 -15.76 -26.02
CA TRP A 158 -2.05 -14.80 -24.94
C TRP A 158 -0.95 -14.65 -23.88
N SER A 159 0.33 -14.82 -24.21
CA SER A 159 1.38 -14.36 -23.27
C SER A 159 1.36 -12.83 -23.19
N VAL A 160 0.65 -12.31 -22.19
CA VAL A 160 0.35 -10.88 -22.07
C VAL A 160 0.95 -10.30 -20.79
N PHE A 161 1.41 -9.06 -20.93
CA PHE A 161 1.66 -8.18 -19.80
C PHE A 161 0.48 -7.23 -19.70
N LYS A 162 -0.15 -7.21 -18.54
CA LYS A 162 -1.13 -6.20 -18.20
C LYS A 162 -0.53 -5.24 -17.19
N LYS A 163 -0.89 -3.97 -17.31
CA LYS A 163 -0.66 -2.96 -16.31
C LYS A 163 -1.99 -2.33 -15.98
N GLU A 164 -2.35 -2.33 -14.70
CA GLU A 164 -3.62 -1.80 -14.22
C GLU A 164 -4.82 -2.43 -14.97
N GLY A 165 -4.73 -3.73 -15.26
CA GLY A 165 -5.74 -4.51 -16.00
C GLY A 165 -5.71 -4.35 -17.52
N LYS A 166 -5.00 -3.37 -18.06
CA LYS A 166 -4.89 -3.12 -19.51
C LYS A 166 -3.72 -3.91 -20.11
N ILE A 167 -3.93 -4.61 -21.23
CA ILE A 167 -2.83 -5.27 -21.96
C ILE A 167 -1.91 -4.18 -22.51
N ILE A 168 -0.65 -4.19 -22.06
CA ILE A 168 0.40 -3.27 -22.55
C ILE A 168 1.36 -3.97 -23.51
N LYS A 169 1.35 -5.30 -23.52
CA LYS A 169 2.16 -6.11 -24.44
C LYS A 169 1.50 -7.46 -24.64
N ASN A 170 1.24 -7.84 -25.88
CA ASN A 170 0.96 -9.21 -26.27
C ASN A 170 2.22 -9.79 -26.93
N LEU A 171 2.63 -10.97 -26.50
CA LEU A 171 3.82 -11.66 -26.99
C LEU A 171 3.48 -12.89 -27.84
N GLY A 172 2.20 -13.24 -27.98
CA GLY A 172 1.78 -14.48 -28.61
C GLY A 172 2.38 -15.70 -27.90
N TYR A 173 2.63 -16.76 -28.66
CA TYR A 173 3.35 -17.93 -28.18
C TYR A 173 4.83 -17.63 -27.92
N LEU A 174 5.32 -17.99 -26.72
CA LEU A 174 6.73 -17.88 -26.36
C LEU A 174 7.43 -19.24 -26.43
N LYS A 175 8.49 -19.35 -27.24
CA LYS A 175 9.46 -20.45 -27.14
C LYS A 175 10.14 -20.44 -25.75
N ALA A 176 10.56 -21.61 -25.26
CA ALA A 176 11.08 -21.82 -23.90
C ALA A 176 12.12 -20.78 -23.43
N SER A 177 13.14 -20.49 -24.24
CA SER A 177 14.20 -19.53 -23.88
C SER A 177 13.70 -18.09 -23.68
N LYS A 178 12.74 -17.65 -24.50
CA LYS A 178 12.10 -16.33 -24.33
C LYS A 178 11.21 -16.32 -23.10
N TYR A 179 10.59 -17.45 -22.76
CA TYR A 179 9.82 -17.62 -21.53
C TYR A 179 10.70 -17.49 -20.29
N GLU A 180 11.79 -18.25 -20.19
CA GLU A 180 12.69 -18.24 -19.03
C GLU A 180 13.23 -16.84 -18.77
N LYS A 181 13.72 -16.17 -19.82
CA LYS A 181 14.17 -14.77 -19.73
C LYS A 181 13.12 -13.82 -19.15
N ARG A 182 11.83 -14.06 -19.39
CA ARG A 182 10.74 -13.20 -18.90
C ARG A 182 10.27 -13.59 -17.51
N ARG A 183 10.11 -14.89 -17.24
CA ARG A 183 9.88 -15.43 -15.89
C ARG A 183 10.93 -14.90 -14.93
N ASP A 184 12.20 -14.97 -15.34
CA ASP A 184 13.36 -14.61 -14.52
C ASP A 184 13.66 -13.11 -14.51
N SER A 185 12.87 -12.31 -15.24
CA SER A 185 13.00 -10.85 -15.23
C SER A 185 12.57 -10.20 -13.91
N TYR A 186 11.89 -10.95 -13.04
CA TYR A 186 11.60 -10.57 -11.66
C TYR A 186 12.32 -11.54 -10.73
N LYS A 187 13.41 -11.08 -10.12
CA LYS A 187 14.22 -11.90 -9.21
C LYS A 187 13.45 -12.13 -7.90
N THR A 188 13.45 -13.36 -7.40
CA THR A 188 12.93 -13.66 -6.05
C THR A 188 13.89 -13.12 -5.01
N ILE A 189 13.38 -12.27 -4.12
CA ILE A 189 14.09 -11.78 -2.94
C ILE A 189 13.67 -12.61 -1.72
N GLU A 190 12.37 -12.75 -1.54
CA GLU A 190 11.80 -13.64 -0.53
C GLU A 190 10.70 -14.48 -1.17
N SER A 191 10.79 -15.80 -1.01
CA SER A 191 9.81 -16.75 -1.58
C SER A 191 8.47 -16.73 -0.84
N ALA A 192 8.48 -16.34 0.44
CA ALA A 192 7.31 -16.27 1.29
C ALA A 192 7.52 -15.22 2.38
N ILE A 193 6.69 -14.18 2.39
CA ILE A 193 6.71 -13.14 3.41
C ILE A 193 6.36 -13.75 4.76
N ASN A 194 7.22 -13.54 5.75
CA ASN A 194 6.99 -14.03 7.10
C ASN A 194 6.03 -13.11 7.86
N PHE A 195 4.78 -13.53 8.05
CA PHE A 195 3.83 -12.77 8.86
C PHE A 195 4.05 -13.00 10.36
N ILE A 196 4.05 -11.92 11.13
CA ILE A 196 4.19 -11.95 12.60
C ILE A 196 2.88 -11.55 13.28
N GLN A 197 2.61 -12.11 14.45
CA GLN A 197 1.39 -11.81 15.20
C GLN A 197 1.42 -10.38 15.77
N ASN A 198 0.27 -9.70 15.83
CA ASN A 198 0.12 -8.33 16.32
C ASN A 198 0.14 -8.22 17.86
N THR A 199 1.26 -8.59 18.47
CA THR A 199 1.49 -8.39 19.90
C THR A 199 2.16 -7.03 20.15
N ALA A 200 2.13 -6.53 21.39
CA ALA A 200 2.84 -5.30 21.75
C ALA A 200 4.35 -5.38 21.48
N ALA A 201 4.96 -6.52 21.81
CA ALA A 201 6.39 -6.76 21.56
C ALA A 201 6.74 -6.69 20.06
N ASN A 202 5.92 -7.30 19.21
CA ASN A 202 6.15 -7.36 17.76
C ASN A 202 5.90 -6.02 17.05
N ARG A 203 5.05 -5.14 17.61
CA ARG A 203 4.87 -3.78 17.08
C ARG A 203 6.09 -2.91 17.33
N ASN A 204 6.65 -2.98 18.53
CA ASN A 204 7.79 -2.16 18.92
C ASN A 204 9.10 -2.54 18.20
N SER A 205 9.14 -3.70 17.54
CA SER A 205 10.28 -4.13 16.71
C SER A 205 10.19 -3.62 15.27
N ILE A 206 9.10 -2.94 14.88
CA ILE A 206 8.93 -2.36 13.53
C ILE A 206 9.81 -1.12 13.32
N THR A 207 10.01 -0.34 14.39
CA THR A 207 10.62 0.99 14.36
C THR A 207 12.08 1.01 14.83
N LYS A 208 12.64 -0.15 15.19
CA LYS A 208 14.05 -0.32 15.56
C LYS A 208 14.88 -0.77 14.36
#